data_AF-A0A6C0JHJ8-F1
#
_entry.id   AF-A0A6C0JHJ8-F1
#
_cell.length_a   1.000
_cell.length_b   1.000
_cell.length_c   1.000
_cell.angle_alpha   90.00
_cell.angle_beta   90.00
_cell.angle_gamma   90.00
#
_symmetry.space_group_name_H-M   'P 1'
#
loop_
_entity.id
_entity.type
_entity.pdbx_description
1 polymer ?
#
loop_
_entity_poly.entity_id
_entity_poly.type
_entity_poly.pdbx_seq_one_letter_code
_entity_poly.pdbx_strand_id
1 'polypeptide(L)'
;MAASVNMSRPEVILCANDNIAVIDMACIQTICPPILARFLGLSEDSISATCFKKAARDEQGRLTFAKHLDISRSSFQACITFIKTGYVGSIEVLVRTMDILGGSEKLDAYVAKNQAEQEARKDYELEKLLSERKNPMTPEADIDDLYIWRAAQTGWSQGLSSEDWSITVHTGICIDYWWRKRRSQEDELIEEL
;
A
#
# COMPACT_ATOMS: atom_id res chain seq x y z
N MET A 1 -1.66 -14.42 -50.21
CA MET A 1 -1.19 -14.49 -48.81
C MET A 1 -2.26 -15.21 -48.01
N ALA A 2 -2.04 -16.46 -47.63
CA ALA A 2 -2.98 -17.21 -46.80
C ALA A 2 -2.72 -16.81 -45.34
N ALA A 3 -3.72 -16.24 -44.67
CA ALA A 3 -3.68 -16.05 -43.23
C ALA A 3 -3.65 -17.45 -42.59
N SER A 4 -2.51 -17.84 -42.02
CA SER A 4 -2.43 -19.01 -41.16
C SER A 4 -3.21 -18.69 -39.89
N VAL A 5 -4.47 -19.11 -39.83
CA VAL A 5 -5.25 -19.10 -38.59
C VAL A 5 -4.58 -20.13 -37.67
N ASN A 6 -3.84 -19.64 -36.68
CA ASN A 6 -3.23 -20.49 -35.68
C ASN A 6 -4.37 -21.10 -34.85
N MET A 7 -4.74 -22.34 -35.16
CA MET A 7 -5.78 -23.09 -34.44
C MET A 7 -5.22 -23.51 -33.08
N SER A 8 -5.08 -22.56 -32.16
CA SER A 8 -4.63 -22.84 -30.80
C SER A 8 -5.66 -23.77 -30.14
N ARG A 9 -5.20 -24.96 -29.72
CA ARG A 9 -6.05 -25.87 -28.97
C ARG A 9 -6.15 -25.35 -27.54
N PRO A 10 -7.36 -25.06 -27.03
CA PRO A 10 -7.52 -24.66 -25.65
C PRO A 10 -7.12 -25.84 -24.75
N GLU A 11 -6.33 -25.56 -23.72
CA GLU A 11 -5.96 -26.51 -22.70
C GLU A 11 -6.97 -26.48 -21.55
N VAL A 12 -7.23 -27.67 -21.00
CA VAL A 12 -8.22 -27.87 -19.94
C VAL A 12 -7.47 -28.16 -18.64
N ILE A 13 -7.79 -27.38 -17.61
CA ILE A 13 -7.14 -27.40 -16.31
C ILE A 13 -8.17 -27.80 -15.25
N LEU A 14 -7.82 -28.81 -14.46
CA LEU A 14 -8.59 -29.26 -13.31
C LEU A 14 -8.12 -28.49 -12.07
N CYS A 15 -9.01 -27.67 -11.52
CA CYS A 15 -8.82 -26.86 -10.33
C CYS A 15 -9.35 -27.58 -9.08
N ALA A 16 -9.22 -26.94 -7.92
CA ALA A 16 -9.80 -27.43 -6.66
C ALA A 16 -11.32 -27.66 -6.79
N ASN A 17 -11.83 -28.61 -6.00
CA ASN A 17 -13.23 -29.08 -6.02
C ASN A 17 -13.71 -29.58 -7.39
N ASP A 18 -12.81 -30.17 -8.18
CA ASP A 18 -13.08 -30.71 -9.52
C ASP A 18 -13.67 -29.70 -10.53
N ASN A 19 -13.44 -28.41 -10.26
CA ASN A 19 -13.83 -27.35 -11.19
C ASN A 19 -12.89 -27.30 -12.39
N ILE A 20 -13.42 -26.89 -13.53
CA ILE A 20 -12.67 -26.84 -14.79
C ILE A 20 -12.42 -25.40 -15.21
N ALA A 21 -11.17 -25.09 -15.52
CA ALA A 21 -10.77 -23.87 -16.21
C ALA A 21 -10.26 -24.22 -17.61
N VAL A 22 -10.60 -23.38 -18.59
CA VAL A 22 -10.15 -23.53 -19.97
C VAL A 22 -9.31 -22.32 -20.34
N ILE A 23 -8.15 -22.56 -20.94
CA ILE A 23 -7.23 -21.51 -21.33
C ILE A 23 -6.76 -21.72 -22.77
N ASP A 24 -6.78 -20.63 -23.53
CA ASP A 24 -6.06 -20.58 -24.79
C ASP A 24 -4.59 -20.24 -24.51
N MET A 25 -3.72 -21.23 -24.76
CA MET A 25 -2.29 -21.15 -24.50
C MET A 25 -1.58 -20.12 -25.39
N ALA A 26 -2.09 -19.87 -26.60
CA ALA A 26 -1.48 -18.91 -27.52
C ALA A 26 -1.57 -17.47 -26.99
N CYS A 27 -2.58 -17.17 -26.17
CA CYS A 27 -2.78 -15.84 -25.59
C CYS A 27 -1.75 -15.48 -24.51
N ILE A 28 -1.05 -16.46 -23.94
CA ILE A 28 -0.16 -16.23 -22.79
C ILE A 28 1.27 -16.71 -23.03
N GLN A 29 1.56 -17.44 -24.11
CA GLN A 29 2.85 -18.11 -24.33
C GLN A 29 4.08 -17.19 -24.17
N THR A 30 3.99 -15.94 -24.64
CA THR A 30 5.11 -14.97 -24.60
C THR A 30 5.22 -14.17 -23.30
N ILE A 31 4.19 -14.21 -22.46
CA ILE A 31 4.06 -13.39 -21.24
C ILE A 31 3.83 -14.23 -19.99
N CYS A 32 3.84 -15.56 -20.13
CA CYS A 32 3.58 -16.49 -19.06
C CYS A 32 4.79 -16.56 -18.11
N PRO A 33 4.58 -16.45 -16.79
CA PRO A 33 5.64 -16.70 -15.81
C PRO A 33 6.30 -18.07 -16.04
N PRO A 34 7.63 -18.20 -15.85
CA PRO A 34 8.37 -19.42 -16.17
C PRO A 34 7.86 -20.68 -15.44
N ILE A 35 7.47 -20.56 -14.16
CA ILE A 35 6.95 -21.68 -13.38
C ILE A 35 5.56 -22.08 -13.89
N LEU A 36 4.67 -21.13 -14.14
CA LEU A 36 3.38 -21.40 -14.78
C LEU A 36 3.55 -22.03 -16.16
N ALA A 37 4.49 -21.54 -16.97
CA ALA A 37 4.78 -22.09 -18.30
C ALA A 37 5.17 -23.58 -18.21
N ARG A 38 5.94 -23.97 -17.18
CA ARG A 38 6.27 -25.38 -16.91
C ARG A 38 5.05 -26.21 -16.53
N PHE A 39 4.20 -25.72 -15.64
CA PHE A 39 2.96 -26.42 -15.28
C PHE A 39 2.03 -26.63 -16.48
N LEU A 40 2.04 -25.69 -17.42
CA LEU A 40 1.26 -25.76 -18.66
C LEU A 40 1.96 -26.55 -19.78
N GLY A 41 3.22 -26.96 -19.59
CA GLY A 41 3.99 -27.69 -20.60
C GLY A 41 4.41 -26.84 -21.80
N LEU A 42 4.54 -25.52 -21.63
CA LEU A 42 4.95 -24.56 -22.66
C LEU A 42 6.47 -24.46 -22.88
N SER A 43 7.30 -25.04 -22.02
CA SER A 43 8.75 -24.87 -22.13
C SER A 43 9.30 -25.69 -23.31
N GLU A 44 9.65 -25.00 -24.39
CA GLU A 44 10.25 -25.55 -25.63
C GLU A 44 11.79 -25.51 -25.65
N ASP A 45 12.47 -25.20 -24.54
CA ASP A 45 13.93 -25.21 -24.55
C ASP A 45 14.47 -26.64 -24.56
N SER A 46 14.90 -27.07 -25.75
CA SER A 46 15.38 -28.41 -26.08
C SER A 46 16.57 -28.91 -25.25
N ILE A 47 17.23 -28.02 -24.50
CA ILE A 47 18.32 -28.35 -23.58
C ILE A 47 17.80 -28.73 -22.18
N SER A 48 16.62 -28.23 -21.79
CA SER A 48 15.98 -28.48 -20.49
C SER A 48 14.92 -29.59 -20.52
N ALA A 49 14.54 -30.06 -21.71
CA ALA A 49 13.49 -31.06 -21.91
C ALA A 49 13.80 -32.43 -21.28
N THR A 50 15.07 -32.72 -20.95
CA THR A 50 15.51 -33.97 -20.33
C THR A 50 15.58 -33.92 -18.80
N CYS A 51 15.51 -32.73 -18.19
CA CYS A 51 15.73 -32.56 -16.75
C CYS A 51 14.44 -32.45 -15.93
N PHE A 52 13.30 -32.14 -16.57
CA PHE A 52 12.04 -31.88 -15.87
C PHE A 52 10.95 -32.88 -16.24
N LYS A 53 10.16 -33.27 -15.22
CA LYS A 53 9.02 -34.16 -15.38
C LYS A 53 7.96 -33.49 -16.27
N LYS A 54 7.37 -34.26 -17.18
CA LYS A 54 6.25 -33.83 -18.04
C LYS A 54 5.09 -33.30 -17.19
N ALA A 55 4.37 -32.29 -17.70
CA ALA A 55 3.20 -31.72 -17.06
C ALA A 55 2.18 -32.82 -16.70
N ALA A 56 1.74 -32.82 -15.44
CA ALA A 56 0.85 -33.84 -14.90
C ALA A 56 -0.55 -33.71 -15.51
N ARG A 57 -1.07 -34.83 -16.05
CA ARG A 57 -2.41 -34.93 -16.63
C ARG A 57 -3.18 -36.09 -16.01
N ASP A 58 -4.50 -35.99 -16.00
CA ASP A 58 -5.38 -37.11 -15.63
C ASP A 58 -5.64 -38.06 -16.81
N GLU A 59 -6.48 -39.07 -16.57
CA GLU A 59 -6.89 -40.07 -17.57
C GLU A 59 -7.63 -39.45 -18.77
N GLN A 60 -8.25 -38.28 -18.57
CA GLN A 60 -8.93 -37.51 -19.62
C GLN A 60 -8.01 -36.50 -20.32
N GLY A 61 -6.72 -36.46 -19.96
CA GLY A 61 -5.73 -35.56 -20.56
C GLY A 61 -5.78 -34.12 -20.04
N ARG A 62 -6.51 -33.82 -18.97
CA ARG A 62 -6.61 -32.49 -18.34
C ARG A 62 -5.41 -32.24 -17.43
N LEU A 63 -4.92 -31.01 -17.38
CA LEU A 63 -3.82 -30.62 -16.49
C LEU A 63 -4.28 -30.57 -15.03
N THR A 64 -3.54 -31.21 -14.11
CA THR A 64 -4.00 -31.42 -12.72
C THR A 64 -3.26 -30.60 -11.67
N PHE A 65 -2.27 -29.78 -12.06
CA PHE A 65 -1.45 -29.02 -11.11
C PHE A 65 -2.28 -28.08 -10.22
N ALA A 66 -3.31 -27.42 -10.77
CA ALA A 66 -4.14 -26.49 -10.02
C ALA A 66 -4.93 -27.20 -8.91
N LYS A 67 -5.44 -28.40 -9.17
CA LYS A 67 -6.06 -29.26 -8.15
C LYS A 67 -5.06 -29.67 -7.06
N HIS A 68 -3.85 -30.09 -7.43
CA HIS A 68 -2.84 -30.50 -6.45
C HIS A 68 -2.34 -29.36 -5.55
N LEU A 69 -2.35 -28.14 -6.07
CA LEU A 69 -1.94 -26.93 -5.35
C LEU A 69 -3.11 -26.24 -4.62
N ASP A 70 -4.28 -26.87 -4.60
CA ASP A 70 -5.52 -26.34 -4.00
C ASP A 70 -5.91 -24.95 -4.54
N ILE A 71 -5.67 -24.72 -5.84
CA ILE A 71 -6.01 -23.46 -6.51
C ILE A 71 -7.45 -23.54 -6.99
N SER A 72 -8.29 -22.63 -6.49
CA SER A 72 -9.67 -22.48 -6.93
C SER A 72 -9.75 -22.00 -8.39
N ARG A 73 -10.85 -22.34 -9.09
CA ARG A 73 -11.10 -21.88 -10.46
C ARG A 73 -11.07 -20.36 -10.57
N SER A 74 -11.69 -19.66 -9.62
CA SER A 74 -11.74 -18.19 -9.59
C SER A 74 -10.36 -17.58 -9.41
N SER A 75 -9.54 -18.12 -8.50
CA SER A 75 -8.17 -17.66 -8.28
C SER A 75 -7.32 -17.86 -9.53
N PHE A 76 -7.42 -19.04 -10.16
CA PHE A 76 -6.70 -19.33 -11.39
C PHE A 76 -7.12 -18.39 -12.53
N GLN A 77 -8.43 -18.19 -12.74
CA GLN A 77 -8.93 -17.26 -13.75
C GLN A 77 -8.49 -15.82 -13.50
N ALA A 78 -8.41 -15.40 -12.23
CA ALA A 78 -7.89 -14.08 -11.87
C ALA A 78 -6.40 -13.93 -12.28
N CYS A 79 -5.56 -14.94 -12.02
CA CYS A 79 -4.17 -14.97 -12.47
C CYS A 79 -4.05 -14.87 -13.99
N ILE A 80 -4.82 -15.66 -14.74
CA ILE A 80 -4.79 -15.63 -16.20
C ILE A 80 -5.28 -14.28 -16.75
N THR A 81 -6.33 -13.72 -16.14
CA THR A 81 -6.86 -12.41 -16.52
C THR A 81 -5.82 -11.32 -16.28
N PHE A 82 -5.14 -11.36 -15.14
CA PHE A 82 -4.06 -10.44 -14.82
C PHE A 82 -2.90 -10.55 -15.81
N ILE A 83 -2.44 -11.78 -16.12
CA ILE A 83 -1.36 -11.99 -17.10
C ILE A 83 -1.74 -11.38 -18.46
N LYS A 84 -2.98 -11.61 -18.92
CA LYS A 84 -3.47 -11.14 -20.22
C LYS A 84 -3.68 -9.62 -20.28
N THR A 85 -4.22 -9.01 -19.23
CA THR A 85 -4.79 -7.66 -19.29
C THR A 85 -4.19 -6.68 -18.29
N GLY A 86 -3.50 -7.16 -17.26
CA GLY A 86 -3.06 -6.37 -16.11
C GLY A 86 -4.18 -6.01 -15.13
N TYR A 87 -5.42 -6.44 -15.37
CA TYR A 87 -6.55 -6.14 -14.49
C TYR A 87 -6.46 -6.92 -13.17
N VAL A 88 -6.71 -6.22 -12.05
CA VAL A 88 -6.71 -6.80 -10.70
C VAL A 88 -8.06 -6.56 -10.03
N GLY A 89 -8.76 -7.65 -9.70
CA GLY A 89 -9.98 -7.59 -8.89
C GLY A 89 -9.71 -7.66 -7.38
N SER A 90 -8.83 -8.57 -6.96
CA SER A 90 -8.39 -8.70 -5.56
C SER A 90 -6.90 -8.99 -5.53
N ILE A 91 -6.12 -8.07 -4.94
CA ILE A 91 -4.66 -8.13 -4.89
C ILE A 91 -4.21 -9.31 -4.03
N GLU A 92 -4.80 -9.49 -2.84
CA GLU A 92 -4.39 -10.53 -1.89
C GLU A 92 -4.51 -11.94 -2.47
N VAL A 93 -5.65 -12.23 -3.11
CA VAL A 93 -5.89 -13.52 -3.76
C VAL A 93 -4.95 -13.74 -4.93
N LEU A 94 -4.66 -12.67 -5.68
CA LEU A 94 -3.78 -12.72 -6.84
C LEU A 94 -2.31 -12.95 -6.42
N VAL A 95 -1.81 -12.24 -5.41
CA VAL A 95 -0.45 -12.40 -4.86
C VAL A 95 -0.25 -13.82 -4.36
N ARG A 96 -1.13 -14.31 -3.47
CA ARG A 96 -1.02 -15.66 -2.91
C ARG A 96 -0.96 -16.75 -4.00
N THR A 97 -1.78 -16.60 -5.05
CA THR A 97 -1.84 -17.59 -6.13
C THR A 97 -0.63 -17.45 -7.07
N MET A 98 -0.19 -16.22 -7.36
CA MET A 98 0.97 -15.99 -8.21
C MET A 98 2.29 -16.39 -7.53
N ASP A 99 2.42 -16.27 -6.21
CA ASP A 99 3.59 -16.77 -5.47
C ASP A 99 3.81 -18.27 -5.70
N ILE A 100 2.72 -19.05 -5.74
CA ILE A 100 2.76 -20.48 -6.06
C ILE A 100 3.12 -20.72 -7.53
N LEU A 101 2.63 -19.87 -8.43
CA LEU A 101 2.81 -19.97 -9.88
C LEU A 101 4.08 -19.29 -10.41
N GLY A 102 4.94 -18.79 -9.51
CA GLY A 102 6.27 -18.25 -9.79
C GLY A 102 6.38 -16.74 -10.00
N GLY A 103 5.43 -15.97 -9.46
CA GLY A 103 5.45 -14.52 -9.45
C GLY A 103 5.20 -13.89 -10.82
N SER A 104 5.15 -12.56 -10.84
CA SER A 104 5.14 -11.76 -12.06
C SER A 104 5.70 -10.39 -11.74
N GLU A 105 6.71 -9.95 -12.49
CA GLU A 105 7.30 -8.61 -12.33
C GLU A 105 6.24 -7.50 -12.44
N LYS A 106 5.20 -7.72 -13.27
CA LYS A 106 4.06 -6.81 -13.40
C LYS A 106 3.25 -6.73 -12.11
N LEU A 107 3.09 -7.83 -11.39
CA LEU A 107 2.38 -7.86 -10.12
C LEU A 107 3.19 -7.16 -9.04
N ASP A 108 4.50 -7.42 -9.00
CA ASP A 108 5.40 -6.78 -8.03
C ASP A 108 5.43 -5.27 -8.21
N ALA A 109 5.53 -4.80 -9.46
CA ALA A 109 5.44 -3.37 -9.78
C ALA A 109 4.06 -2.78 -9.41
N TYR A 110 2.98 -3.53 -9.61
CA TYR A 110 1.63 -3.10 -9.24
C TYR A 110 1.47 -2.99 -7.72
N VAL A 111 1.96 -3.97 -6.95
CA VAL A 111 1.92 -3.97 -5.49
C VAL A 111 2.78 -2.83 -4.93
N ALA A 112 4.00 -2.65 -5.45
CA ALA A 112 4.89 -1.57 -5.04
C ALA A 112 4.28 -0.18 -5.28
N LYS A 113 3.66 0.02 -6.46
CA LYS A 113 2.95 1.28 -6.76
C LYS A 113 1.82 1.53 -5.78
N ASN A 114 1.01 0.50 -5.48
CA ASN A 114 -0.15 0.65 -4.62
C ASN A 114 0.27 0.87 -3.15
N GLN A 115 1.37 0.26 -2.71
CA GLN A 115 1.96 0.52 -1.39
C GLN A 115 2.48 1.97 -1.30
N ALA A 116 3.24 2.43 -2.30
CA ALA A 116 3.73 3.80 -2.34
C ALA A 116 2.59 4.84 -2.33
N GLU A 117 1.49 4.57 -3.03
CA GLU A 117 0.32 5.46 -3.00
C GLU A 117 -0.37 5.48 -1.64
N GLN A 118 -0.47 4.32 -0.96
CA GLN A 118 -1.01 4.27 0.40
C GLN A 118 -0.13 4.97 1.43
N GLU A 119 1.19 4.80 1.32
CA GLU A 119 2.16 5.50 2.17
C GLU A 119 2.09 7.00 1.96
N ALA A 120 2.10 7.47 0.71
CA ALA A 120 1.95 8.89 0.39
C ALA A 120 0.64 9.50 0.95
N ARG A 121 -0.46 8.76 0.93
CA ARG A 121 -1.72 9.21 1.55
C ARG A 121 -1.62 9.29 3.07
N LYS A 122 -1.02 8.30 3.73
CA LYS A 122 -0.83 8.30 5.19
C LYS A 122 0.10 9.43 5.62
N ASP A 123 1.17 9.66 4.87
CA ASP A 123 2.12 10.74 5.15
C ASP A 123 1.44 12.11 4.99
N TYR A 124 0.64 12.29 3.93
CA TYR A 124 -0.16 13.49 3.74
C TYR A 124 -1.19 13.71 4.86
N GLU A 125 -1.90 12.67 5.28
CA GLU A 125 -2.84 12.74 6.40
C GLU A 125 -2.13 13.07 7.73
N LEU A 126 -0.95 12.50 7.96
CA LEU A 126 -0.13 12.79 9.14
C LEU A 126 0.38 14.23 9.13
N GLU A 127 0.89 14.71 8.00
CA GLU A 127 1.34 16.11 7.82
C GLU A 127 0.18 17.09 7.99
N LYS A 128 -1.01 16.76 7.48
CA LYS A 128 -2.23 17.53 7.71
C LYS A 128 -2.60 17.56 9.20
N LEU A 129 -2.57 16.42 9.90
CA LEU A 129 -2.85 16.39 11.34
C LEU A 129 -1.81 17.14 12.17
N LEU A 130 -0.53 17.10 11.76
CA LEU A 130 0.55 17.83 12.42
C LEU A 130 0.48 19.35 12.14
N SER A 131 0.05 19.76 10.95
CA SER A 131 -0.16 21.17 10.61
C SER A 131 -1.44 21.74 11.23
N GLU A 132 -2.48 20.93 11.42
CA GLU A 132 -3.70 21.29 12.15
C GLU A 132 -3.47 21.35 13.67
N ARG A 133 -2.46 20.65 14.20
CA ARG A 133 -1.94 20.88 15.56
C ARG A 133 -1.20 22.22 15.60
N LYS A 134 -1.95 23.32 15.66
CA LYS A 134 -1.43 24.62 16.08
C LYS A 134 -0.75 24.47 17.43
N ASN A 135 0.44 25.05 17.56
CA ASN A 135 1.16 25.20 18.82
C ASN A 135 0.16 25.62 19.92
N PRO A 136 -0.05 24.83 20.99
CA PRO A 136 -1.10 25.06 21.99
C PRO A 136 -0.84 26.30 22.87
N MET A 137 0.07 27.18 22.45
CA MET A 137 0.65 28.21 23.30
C MET A 137 0.53 29.57 22.62
N THR A 138 -0.69 29.89 22.19
CA THR A 138 -1.12 31.22 21.73
C THR A 138 -2.44 31.59 22.42
N PRO A 139 -2.66 32.88 22.77
CA PRO A 139 -3.84 33.33 23.53
C PRO A 139 -5.19 32.87 22.95
N GLU A 140 -5.31 32.82 21.63
CA GLU A 140 -6.53 32.38 20.92
C GLU A 140 -6.93 30.92 21.21
N ALA A 141 -6.02 30.12 21.75
CA ALA A 141 -6.23 28.71 22.07
C ALA A 141 -6.33 28.42 23.58
N ASP A 142 -6.28 29.44 24.45
CA ASP A 142 -6.49 29.29 25.90
C ASP A 142 -7.99 29.31 26.22
N ILE A 143 -8.66 28.20 25.90
CA ILE A 143 -10.12 28.05 25.98
C ILE A 143 -10.65 28.12 27.42
N ASP A 144 -9.79 27.86 28.40
CA ASP A 144 -10.14 27.73 29.82
C ASP A 144 -9.60 28.89 30.69
N ASP A 145 -9.11 29.97 30.08
CA ASP A 145 -8.52 31.15 30.76
C ASP A 145 -7.49 30.80 31.84
N LEU A 146 -6.72 29.72 31.62
CA LEU A 146 -5.81 29.16 32.62
C LEU A 146 -4.51 29.95 32.75
N TYR A 147 -4.20 30.80 31.77
CA TYR A 147 -2.95 31.53 31.70
C TYR A 147 -3.15 33.04 31.55
N ILE A 148 -2.26 33.78 32.18
CA ILE A 148 -2.10 35.22 31.96
C ILE A 148 -1.07 35.41 30.85
N TRP A 149 -1.43 36.17 29.82
CA TRP A 149 -0.59 36.40 28.64
C TRP A 149 -0.07 37.84 28.57
N ARG A 150 1.18 38.02 28.14
CA ARG A 150 1.79 39.33 27.89
C ARG A 150 2.68 39.31 26.65
N ALA A 151 2.58 40.34 25.81
CA ALA A 151 3.51 40.56 24.69
C ALA A 151 4.68 41.44 25.15
N ALA A 152 5.92 41.02 24.88
CA ALA A 152 7.12 41.80 25.13
C ALA A 152 8.28 41.42 24.20
N GLN A 153 9.23 42.32 23.99
CA GLN A 153 10.49 42.04 23.29
C GLN A 153 11.46 41.27 24.20
N THR A 154 12.46 40.59 23.62
CA THR A 154 13.49 39.80 24.33
C THR A 154 14.21 40.52 25.47
N GLY A 155 14.16 41.85 25.50
CA GLY A 155 14.79 42.69 26.51
C GLY A 155 13.79 43.25 27.52
N TRP A 156 13.12 42.41 28.29
CA TRP A 156 12.43 42.88 29.50
C TRP A 156 13.35 42.75 30.71
N SER A 157 13.93 43.88 31.09
CA SER A 157 14.80 44.05 32.25
C SER A 157 14.03 43.82 33.55
N GLN A 158 14.55 42.93 34.39
CA GLN A 158 14.34 42.87 35.84
C GLN A 158 12.87 42.82 36.30
N GLY A 159 12.26 41.64 36.29
CA GLY A 159 11.02 41.42 37.07
C GLY A 159 10.24 40.15 36.73
N LEU A 160 10.33 39.66 35.49
CA LEU A 160 9.54 38.52 35.00
C LEU A 160 10.36 37.27 34.66
N SER A 161 11.68 37.33 34.84
CA SER A 161 12.52 36.14 35.02
C SER A 161 12.30 35.48 36.40
N SER A 162 11.10 35.62 36.98
CA SER A 162 10.64 34.71 38.02
C SER A 162 10.42 33.34 37.38
N GLU A 163 10.71 32.25 38.10
CA GLU A 163 10.63 30.85 37.61
C GLU A 163 9.28 30.46 36.98
N ASP A 164 8.23 31.27 37.15
CA ASP A 164 6.85 30.99 36.77
C ASP A 164 6.43 31.40 35.33
N TRP A 165 7.20 32.26 34.64
CA TRP A 165 6.83 32.74 33.30
C TRP A 165 7.55 31.95 32.20
N SER A 166 6.78 31.40 31.26
CA SER A 166 7.28 30.68 30.09
C SER A 166 7.13 31.50 28.82
N ILE A 167 8.09 31.35 27.89
CA ILE A 167 8.15 32.12 26.65
C ILE A 167 7.68 31.28 25.45
N THR A 168 6.93 31.91 24.56
CA THR A 168 6.47 31.34 23.29
C THR A 168 6.85 32.29 22.16
N VAL A 169 7.45 31.72 21.11
CA VAL A 169 7.96 32.48 19.97
C VAL A 169 6.92 32.49 18.87
N HIS A 170 6.50 33.68 18.43
CA HIS A 170 5.74 33.81 17.20
C HIS A 170 6.71 33.74 16.00
N THR A 171 6.56 32.78 15.10
CA THR A 171 7.43 32.60 13.92
C THR A 171 7.05 33.55 12.77
N GLY A 172 6.90 34.85 13.08
CA GLY A 172 6.56 35.90 12.12
C GLY A 172 7.72 36.86 11.82
N ILE A 173 7.46 37.90 11.02
CA ILE A 173 8.46 38.88 10.54
C ILE A 173 8.90 39.84 11.67
N CYS A 174 8.09 40.01 12.71
CA CYS A 174 8.41 40.77 13.93
C CYS A 174 8.71 39.81 15.07
N ILE A 175 9.82 40.03 15.78
CA ILE A 175 10.25 39.22 16.92
C ILE A 175 9.54 39.71 18.20
N ASP A 176 8.22 39.60 18.22
CA ASP A 176 7.44 39.81 19.44
C ASP A 176 7.30 38.47 20.17
N TYR A 177 7.67 38.45 21.45
CA TYR A 177 7.58 37.26 22.29
C TYR A 177 6.31 37.32 23.13
N TRP A 178 5.63 36.18 23.21
CA TRP A 178 4.49 36.01 24.10
C TRP A 178 4.94 35.27 25.35
N TRP A 179 4.78 35.93 26.48
CA TRP A 179 5.05 35.41 27.81
C TRP A 179 3.75 34.95 28.44
N ARG A 180 3.80 33.82 29.15
CA ARG A 180 2.64 33.31 29.89
C ARG A 180 3.01 32.78 31.27
N LYS A 181 2.11 32.94 32.23
CA LYS A 181 2.16 32.32 33.55
C LYS A 181 0.81 31.68 33.86
N ARG A 182 0.81 30.53 34.53
CA ARG A 182 -0.43 29.89 34.97
C ARG A 182 -1.10 30.78 36.01
N ARG A 183 -2.39 31.08 35.81
CA ARG A 183 -3.19 31.86 36.76
C ARG A 183 -3.24 31.13 38.10
N SER A 184 -2.95 31.85 39.17
CA SER A 184 -3.11 31.37 40.55
C SER A 184 -4.39 31.95 41.16
N GLN A 185 -4.96 31.31 42.18
CA GLN A 185 -6.17 31.81 42.88
C GLN A 185 -5.99 33.23 43.46
N GLU A 186 -4.75 33.67 43.67
CA GLU A 186 -4.43 35.00 44.17
C GLU A 186 -4.53 36.08 43.07
N ASP A 187 -4.40 35.71 41.80
CA ASP A 187 -4.47 36.65 40.67
C ASP A 187 -5.92 37.07 40.34
N GLU A 188 -6.91 36.24 40.68
CA GLU A 188 -8.35 36.55 40.48
C GLU A 188 -8.83 37.69 41.39
N LEU A 189 -8.22 37.83 42.58
CA LEU A 189 -8.60 38.87 43.56
C LEU A 189 -8.10 40.27 43.20
N ILE A 190 -7.17 40.39 42.24
CA ILE A 190 -6.56 41.67 41.85
C ILE A 190 -7.36 42.35 40.72
N GLU A 191 -8.12 41.60 39.92
CA GLU A 191 -8.93 42.16 38.81
C GLU A 191 -10.30 42.72 39.26
N GLU A 192 -10.74 42.47 40.50
CA GLU A 192 -12.02 42.96 41.04
C GLU A 192 -11.92 44.30 41.82
N LEU A 193 -10.78 45.00 41.79
CA LEU A 193 -10.55 46.32 42.41
C LEU A 193 -10.24 47.41 41.37
#